data_AF-A0A7M1AZI8-F1
#
_entry.id   AF-A0A7M1AZI8-F1
#
_cell.length_a   1.000
_cell.length_b   1.000
_cell.length_c   1.000
_cell.angle_alpha   90.00
_cell.angle_beta   90.00
_cell.angle_gamma   90.00
#
_symmetry.space_group_name_H-M   'P 1'
#
loop_
_entity.id
_entity.type
_entity.pdbx_description
1 polymer ?
#
loop_
_entity_poly.entity_id
_entity_poly.type
_entity_poly.pdbx_seq_one_letter_code
_entity_poly.pdbx_strand_id
1 'polypeptide(L)'
;MDNEIIEKLKKVVALVDKAAIDPDIDIDYCIPGVETTVKECDVSETPFVLVTYVLGDYNKHTRKIHLDKTLLRETPEEIANRITFSIEEFKGEIDSVEMG
;
A
#
# COMPACT_ATOMS: atom_id res chain seq x y z
N MET A 1 12.95 14.50 -3.33
CA MET A 1 13.04 13.03 -3.44
C MET A 1 13.96 12.71 -4.59
N ASP A 2 14.92 11.82 -4.40
CA ASP A 2 15.91 11.47 -5.43
C ASP A 2 15.26 10.73 -6.60
N ASN A 3 15.73 10.97 -7.83
CA ASN A 3 15.16 10.35 -9.04
C ASN A 3 15.23 8.81 -8.98
N GLU A 4 16.30 8.28 -8.39
CA GLU A 4 16.49 6.83 -8.21
C GLU A 4 15.43 6.22 -7.27
N ILE A 5 15.02 6.96 -6.24
CA ILE A 5 13.94 6.54 -5.33
C ILE A 5 12.59 6.59 -6.04
N ILE A 6 12.35 7.62 -6.86
CA ILE A 6 11.13 7.73 -7.67
C ILE A 6 10.99 6.53 -8.61
N GLU A 7 12.05 6.16 -9.33
CA GLU A 7 12.03 5.00 -10.22
C GLU A 7 11.86 3.67 -9.47
N LYS A 8 12.45 3.54 -8.29
CA LYS A 8 12.24 2.38 -7.42
C LYS A 8 10.76 2.28 -7.02
N LEU A 9 10.17 3.37 -6.53
CA LEU A 9 8.79 3.40 -6.08
C LEU A 9 7.78 3.16 -7.20
N LYS A 10 8.06 3.63 -8.43
CA LYS A 10 7.27 3.27 -9.62
C LYS A 10 7.24 1.76 -9.85
N LYS A 11 8.37 1.07 -9.67
CA LYS A 11 8.42 -0.40 -9.78
C LYS A 11 7.66 -1.07 -8.64
N VAL A 12 7.75 -0.54 -7.42
CA VAL A 12 6.99 -1.03 -6.27
C VAL A 12 5.49 -0.97 -6.55
N VAL A 13 4.97 0.18 -6.99
CA VAL A 13 3.56 0.36 -7.34
C VAL A 13 3.13 -0.68 -8.36
N ALA A 14 3.85 -0.81 -9.48
CA ALA A 14 3.53 -1.79 -10.52
C ALA A 14 3.55 -3.26 -10.04
N LEU A 15 4.43 -3.59 -9.09
CA LEU A 15 4.50 -4.93 -8.50
C LEU A 15 3.33 -5.18 -7.53
N VAL A 16 2.99 -4.18 -6.72
CA VAL A 16 1.87 -4.25 -5.77
C VAL A 16 0.54 -4.35 -6.51
N ASP A 17 0.29 -3.49 -7.51
CA ASP A 17 -0.91 -3.56 -8.37
C ASP A 17 -1.07 -4.95 -9.02
N LYS A 18 0.05 -5.51 -9.48
CA LYS A 18 0.04 -6.85 -10.09
C LYS A 18 -0.21 -7.96 -9.07
N ALA A 19 0.19 -7.79 -7.82
CA ALA A 19 -0.02 -8.78 -6.77
C ALA A 19 -1.42 -8.68 -6.16
N ALA A 20 -1.95 -7.47 -6.01
CA ALA A 20 -3.24 -7.17 -5.43
C ALA A 20 -4.38 -7.28 -6.46
N ILE A 21 -4.56 -8.47 -7.05
CA ILE A 21 -5.65 -8.76 -8.01
C ILE A 21 -6.97 -9.08 -7.27
N ASP A 22 -7.16 -8.52 -6.08
CA ASP A 22 -8.29 -8.82 -5.22
C ASP A 22 -9.36 -7.73 -5.36
N PRO A 23 -10.56 -8.05 -5.86
CA PRO A 23 -11.59 -7.04 -6.14
C PRO A 23 -12.17 -6.39 -4.88
N ASP A 24 -11.98 -7.00 -3.71
CA ASP A 24 -12.42 -6.48 -2.42
C ASP A 24 -11.34 -5.58 -1.77
N ILE A 25 -10.16 -5.47 -2.38
CA ILE A 25 -9.06 -4.61 -1.94
C ILE A 25 -8.89 -3.45 -2.91
N ASP A 26 -9.03 -2.24 -2.37
CA ASP A 26 -8.69 -1.01 -3.06
C ASP A 26 -7.35 -0.50 -2.54
N ILE A 27 -6.43 -0.20 -3.45
CA ILE A 27 -5.10 0.32 -3.11
C ILE A 27 -4.98 1.73 -3.63
N ASP A 28 -4.77 2.64 -2.70
CA ASP A 28 -4.46 4.02 -2.97
C ASP A 28 -3.00 4.34 -2.62
N TYR A 29 -2.42 5.30 -3.32
CA TYR A 29 -1.03 5.71 -3.15
C TYR A 29 -0.97 7.18 -2.72
N CYS A 30 -0.11 7.48 -1.74
CA CYS A 30 0.36 8.82 -1.41
C CYS A 30 1.88 8.85 -1.61
N ILE A 31 2.33 8.95 -2.86
CA ILE A 31 3.76 8.94 -3.18
C ILE A 31 4.07 10.15 -4.07
N PRO A 32 4.52 11.28 -3.48
CA PRO A 32 4.79 12.51 -4.20
C PRO A 32 5.78 12.30 -5.35
N GLY A 33 5.38 12.66 -6.58
CA GLY A 33 6.22 12.50 -7.79
C GLY A 33 6.21 11.10 -8.42
N VAL A 34 5.42 10.17 -7.87
CA VAL A 34 5.20 8.83 -8.45
C VAL A 34 3.73 8.66 -8.79
N GLU A 35 2.89 8.53 -7.76
CA GLU A 35 1.45 8.30 -7.88
C GLU A 35 0.76 8.82 -6.63
N THR A 36 -0.35 9.53 -6.82
CA THR A 36 -1.11 10.14 -5.73
C THR A 36 -2.58 10.02 -6.03
N THR A 37 -3.22 8.98 -5.50
CA THR A 37 -4.65 8.69 -5.70
C THR A 37 -5.47 9.03 -4.46
N VAL A 38 -4.87 8.97 -3.27
CA VAL A 38 -5.50 9.52 -2.05
C VAL A 38 -5.77 11.02 -2.21
N LYS A 39 -6.99 11.44 -1.86
CA LYS A 39 -7.41 12.85 -1.93
C LYS A 39 -6.64 13.77 -0.98
N GLU A 40 -6.24 13.25 0.18
CA GLU A 40 -5.53 14.00 1.23
C GLU A 40 -4.09 13.49 1.37
N CYS A 41 -3.35 13.49 0.26
CA CYS A 41 -1.92 13.22 0.32
C CYS A 41 -1.16 14.49 0.70
N ASP A 42 -0.71 14.58 1.95
CA ASP A 42 0.21 15.65 2.32
C ASP A 42 1.61 15.33 1.81
N VAL A 43 2.11 16.16 0.89
CA VAL A 43 3.43 15.99 0.27
C VAL A 43 4.59 16.19 1.25
N SER A 44 4.33 16.70 2.45
CA SER A 44 5.31 16.85 3.53
C SER A 44 5.36 15.62 4.44
N GLU A 45 4.36 14.75 4.38
CA GLU A 45 4.31 13.51 5.15
C GLU A 45 5.12 12.39 4.47
N THR A 46 5.47 11.36 5.24
CA THR A 46 6.15 10.17 4.73
C THR A 46 5.26 9.51 3.67
N PRO A 47 5.79 9.19 2.47
CA PRO A 47 5.01 8.53 1.44
C PRO A 47 4.42 7.21 1.97
N PHE A 48 3.20 6.88 1.57
CA PHE A 48 2.50 5.69 2.06
C PHE A 48 1.61 5.05 1.02
N VAL A 49 1.29 3.79 1.26
CA VAL A 49 0.25 3.04 0.56
C VAL A 49 -0.94 2.91 1.51
N LEU A 50 -2.12 3.28 1.04
CA LEU A 50 -3.38 3.12 1.76
C LEU A 50 -4.10 1.91 1.17
N VAL A 51 -4.30 0.90 2.00
CA VAL A 51 -5.01 -0.32 1.64
C VAL A 51 -6.40 -0.23 2.25
N THR A 52 -7.43 -0.39 1.45
CA THR A 52 -8.83 -0.41 1.88
C THR A 52 -9.44 -1.77 1.57
N TYR A 53 -9.78 -2.52 2.61
CA TYR A 53 -10.50 -3.78 2.48
C TYR A 53 -12.01 -3.54 2.66
N VAL A 54 -12.80 -3.92 1.65
CA VAL A 54 -14.24 -3.67 1.58
C VAL A 54 -15.00 -4.97 1.83
N LEU A 55 -15.56 -5.12 3.03
CA LEU A 55 -16.40 -6.25 3.44
C LEU A 55 -17.89 -5.91 3.23
N GLY A 56 -18.25 -5.56 2.00
CA GLY A 56 -19.59 -5.11 1.60
C GLY A 56 -19.79 -3.59 1.66
N ASP A 57 -21.05 -3.14 1.52
CA ASP A 57 -21.37 -1.72 1.28
C ASP A 57 -20.95 -0.74 2.39
N TYR A 58 -20.86 -1.20 3.65
CA TYR A 58 -20.66 -0.31 4.80
C TYR A 58 -19.47 -0.67 5.70
N ASN A 59 -18.87 -1.86 5.53
CA ASN A 59 -17.71 -2.27 6.32
C ASN A 59 -16.45 -2.10 5.49
N LYS A 60 -15.71 -1.04 5.78
CA LYS A 60 -14.43 -0.74 5.12
C LYS A 60 -13.36 -0.59 6.19
N HIS A 61 -12.30 -1.39 6.06
CA HIS A 61 -11.16 -1.34 6.93
C HIS A 61 -9.97 -0.78 6.16
N THR A 62 -9.34 0.27 6.69
CA THR A 62 -8.21 0.91 6.02
C THR A 62 -6.93 0.72 6.82
N ARG A 63 -5.81 0.43 6.13
CA ARG A 63 -4.48 0.37 6.72
C ARG A 63 -3.50 1.22 5.93
N LYS A 64 -2.75 2.07 6.65
CA LYS A 64 -1.64 2.84 6.07
C LYS A 64 -0.33 2.07 6.24
N ILE A 65 0.38 1.86 5.15
CA ILE A 65 1.72 1.27 5.11
C ILE A 65 2.69 2.37 4.72
N HIS A 66 3.44 2.89 5.70
CA HIS A 66 4.41 3.95 5.45
C HIS A 66 5.66 3.41 4.74
N LEU A 67 6.09 4.12 3.71
CA LEU A 67 7.31 3.87 2.95
C LEU A 67 8.47 4.63 3.59
N ASP A 68 8.78 4.26 4.84
CA ASP A 68 9.84 4.89 5.61
C ASP A 68 11.23 4.68 4.99
N LYS A 69 12.19 5.52 5.41
CA LYS A 69 13.58 5.45 4.95
C LYS A 69 14.22 4.07 5.11
N THR A 70 13.80 3.28 6.10
CA THR A 70 14.30 1.91 6.30
C THR A 70 13.81 0.99 5.19
N LEU A 71 12.52 1.06 4.84
CA LEU A 71 11.92 0.26 3.78
C LEU A 71 12.50 0.65 2.41
N LEU A 72 12.71 1.95 2.17
CA LEU A 72 13.30 2.46 0.93
C LEU A 72 14.75 1.99 0.68
N ARG A 73 15.46 1.48 1.69
CA ARG A 73 16.79 0.87 1.55
C ARG A 73 16.73 -0.51 0.92
N GLU A 74 15.59 -1.20 0.98
CA GLU A 74 15.41 -2.52 0.39
C GLU A 74 15.22 -2.45 -1.13
N THR A 75 15.21 -3.60 -1.80
CA THR A 75 14.95 -3.68 -3.25
C THR A 75 13.45 -3.43 -3.53
N PRO A 76 13.07 -2.96 -4.73
CA PRO A 76 11.66 -2.76 -5.05
C PRO A 76 10.83 -4.04 -4.90
N GLU A 77 11.42 -5.20 -5.16
CA GLU A 77 10.76 -6.52 -4.99
C GLU A 77 10.50 -6.84 -3.52
N GLU A 78 11.47 -6.60 -2.64
CA GLU A 78 11.29 -6.83 -1.20
C GLU A 78 10.25 -5.88 -0.59
N ILE A 79 10.25 -4.61 -1.03
CA ILE A 79 9.25 -3.62 -0.61
C ILE A 79 7.85 -4.08 -1.05
N ALA A 80 7.70 -4.48 -2.33
CA ALA A 80 6.42 -4.94 -2.86
C ALA A 80 5.95 -6.20 -2.12
N ASN A 81 6.83 -7.18 -1.90
CA ASN A 81 6.51 -8.39 -1.14
C ASN A 81 6.06 -8.08 0.29
N ARG A 82 6.73 -7.15 0.98
CA ARG A 82 6.31 -6.69 2.31
C ARG A 82 4.94 -6.04 2.29
N ILE A 83 4.65 -5.19 1.31
CA ILE A 83 3.34 -4.54 1.17
C ILE A 83 2.27 -5.60 0.93
N THR A 84 2.47 -6.50 -0.03
CA THR A 84 1.54 -7.60 -0.34
C THR A 84 1.30 -8.48 0.88
N PHE A 85 2.35 -8.90 1.58
CA PHE A 85 2.22 -9.71 2.80
C PHE A 85 1.43 -8.96 3.88
N SER A 86 1.69 -7.67 4.06
CA SER A 86 0.96 -6.85 5.02
C SER A 86 -0.52 -6.66 4.66
N ILE A 87 -0.86 -6.65 3.36
CA ILE A 87 -2.25 -6.67 2.87
C ILE A 87 -2.91 -8.01 3.21
N GLU A 88 -2.25 -9.14 2.92
CA GLU A 88 -2.79 -10.47 3.21
C GLU A 88 -2.98 -10.70 4.72
N GLU A 89 -2.00 -10.31 5.53
CA GLU A 89 -2.12 -10.35 6.99
C GLU A 89 -3.29 -9.49 7.46
N PHE A 90 -3.41 -8.26 6.95
CA PHE A 90 -4.51 -7.37 7.30
C PHE A 90 -5.88 -7.98 6.96
N LYS A 91 -6.03 -8.59 5.78
CA LYS A 91 -7.26 -9.32 5.43
C LYS A 91 -7.53 -10.45 6.41
N GLY A 92 -6.52 -11.27 6.70
CA GLY A 92 -6.64 -12.40 7.62
C GLY A 92 -7.00 -11.99 9.05
N GLU A 93 -6.45 -10.87 9.53
CA GLU A 93 -6.79 -10.29 10.83
C GLU A 93 -8.27 -9.91 10.89
N ILE A 94 -8.79 -9.21 9.87
CA ILE A 94 -10.20 -8.80 9.86
C ILE A 94 -11.13 -10.02 9.67
N ASP A 95 -10.81 -10.91 8.75
CA ASP A 95 -11.60 -12.12 8.47
C ASP A 95 -11.70 -13.03 9.70
N SER A 96 -10.61 -13.17 10.46
CA SER A 96 -10.60 -13.89 11.73
C SER A 96 -11.41 -13.22 12.84
N VAL A 97 -11.55 -11.89 12.83
CA VAL A 97 -12.35 -11.14 13.81
C VAL A 97 -13.84 -11.24 13.49
N GLU A 98 -14.20 -11.15 12.21
CA GLU A 98 -15.61 -11.20 11.76
C GLU A 98 -16.21 -12.61 11.84
N MET A 99 -15.39 -13.66 11.77
CA MET A 99 -15.82 -15.06 11.92
C MET A 99 -15.64 -15.64 13.34
N GLY A 100 -15.20 -14.82 14.31
CA GLY A 100 -14.93 -15.21 15.70
C GLY A 100 -16.08 -14.97 16.68
#